data_AF-A0A2V1AB75-F1
#
_entry.id   AF-A0A2V1AB75-F1
#
_cell.length_a   1.000
_cell.length_b   1.000
_cell.length_c   1.000
_cell.angle_alpha   90.00
_cell.angle_beta   90.00
_cell.angle_gamma   90.00
#
_symmetry.space_group_name_H-M   'P 1'
#
loop_
_entity.id
_entity.type
_entity.pdbx_description
1 polymer ?
#
loop_
_entity_poly.entity_id
_entity_poly.type
_entity_poly.pdbx_seq_one_letter_code
_entity_poly.pdbx_strand_id
1 'polypeptide(L)'
;MLQLGLPQINVFSKIDKLAEYNSLEFPLDFYVKVQDLQLLLPQIESESDRRLGGNFMRLTECIAEMVENFGLVTYEVLAVEDKQSMISLLEKIDQTNGYIHGTSEIGGDSVWHDASKVRLHNEEDVTLQERWIDHKAHYDALPSTEMSDHFKEHD
;
A
#
# COMPACT_ATOMS: atom_id res chain seq x y z
N MET A 1 0.00 6.39 -22.90
CA MET A 1 0.45 5.16 -22.22
C MET A 1 1.97 5.15 -22.27
N LEU A 2 2.64 5.15 -21.10
CA LEU A 2 4.09 4.95 -21.04
C LEU A 2 4.40 3.48 -21.34
N GLN A 3 5.41 3.26 -22.18
CA GLN A 3 5.94 1.92 -22.44
C GLN A 3 7.11 1.68 -21.50
N LEU A 4 6.85 1.03 -20.37
CA LEU A 4 7.89 0.58 -19.46
C LEU A 4 8.46 -0.76 -19.96
N GLY A 5 9.76 -0.98 -19.79
CA GLY A 5 10.43 -2.19 -20.28
C GLY A 5 10.13 -3.44 -19.46
N LEU A 6 9.68 -3.28 -18.21
CA LEU A 6 9.38 -4.35 -17.26
C LEU A 6 8.21 -3.92 -16.36
N PRO A 7 7.42 -4.88 -15.83
CA PRO A 7 6.49 -4.61 -14.75
C PRO A 7 7.22 -4.08 -13.51
N GLN A 8 6.64 -3.08 -12.85
CA GLN A 8 7.18 -2.50 -11.62
C GLN A 8 6.11 -2.41 -10.54
N ILE A 9 6.48 -2.71 -9.31
CA ILE A 9 5.67 -2.48 -8.11
C ILE A 9 6.56 -1.75 -7.12
N ASN A 10 6.11 -0.60 -6.62
CA ASN A 10 6.80 0.08 -5.54
C ASN A 10 6.21 -0.37 -4.22
N VAL A 11 7.05 -0.63 -3.23
CA VAL A 11 6.61 -1.19 -1.94
C VAL A 11 7.14 -0.32 -0.81
N PHE A 12 6.24 0.12 0.08
CA PHE A 12 6.63 0.63 1.38
C PHE A 12 6.83 -0.53 2.35
N SER A 13 8.08 -0.92 2.52
CA SER A 13 8.46 -1.95 3.48
C SER A 13 8.44 -1.40 4.91
N LYS A 14 8.10 -2.28 5.86
CA LYS A 14 8.23 -2.04 7.31
C LYS A 14 7.27 -0.98 7.85
N ILE A 15 6.05 -0.93 7.33
CA ILE A 15 5.01 -0.03 7.82
C ILE A 15 4.68 -0.26 9.31
N ASP A 16 4.95 -1.47 9.81
CA ASP A 16 4.82 -1.84 11.22
C ASP A 16 5.66 -0.96 12.15
N LYS A 17 6.78 -0.43 11.66
CA LYS A 17 7.67 0.43 12.47
C LYS A 17 7.30 1.89 12.44
N LEU A 18 6.38 2.28 11.57
CA LEU A 18 6.06 3.69 11.31
C LEU A 18 5.58 4.40 12.58
N ALA A 19 4.86 3.69 13.44
CA ALA A 19 4.40 4.18 14.75
C ALA A 19 5.54 4.48 15.75
N GLU A 20 6.74 3.94 15.55
CA GLU A 20 7.92 4.23 16.40
C GLU A 20 8.64 5.52 15.98
N TYR A 21 8.33 6.05 14.79
CA TYR A 21 8.90 7.29 14.26
C TYR A 21 8.07 8.51 14.65
N ASN A 22 8.51 9.70 14.21
CA ASN A 22 7.74 10.93 14.39
C ASN A 22 6.39 10.85 13.68
N SER A 23 5.42 11.63 14.19
CA SER A 23 4.10 11.77 13.58
C SER A 23 4.22 12.26 12.13
N LEU A 24 3.48 11.60 11.25
CA LEU A 24 3.33 12.04 9.86
C LEU A 24 2.50 13.33 9.80
N GLU A 25 2.82 14.19 8.85
CA GLU A 25 2.09 15.44 8.62
C GLU A 25 0.81 15.22 7.80
N PHE A 26 0.77 14.13 7.03
CA PHE A 26 -0.37 13.68 6.25
C PHE A 26 -0.76 12.25 6.63
N PRO A 27 -2.01 11.83 6.37
CA PRO A 27 -2.40 10.42 6.54
C PRO A 27 -1.54 9.51 5.66
N LEU A 28 -1.29 8.28 6.13
CA LEU A 28 -0.47 7.30 5.42
C LEU A 28 -0.93 7.06 3.97
N ASP A 29 -2.25 7.07 3.74
CA ASP A 29 -2.89 6.97 2.43
C ASP A 29 -2.34 7.97 1.40
N PHE A 30 -1.99 9.18 1.83
CA PHE A 30 -1.45 10.22 0.96
C PHE A 30 -0.13 9.79 0.34
N TYR A 31 0.77 9.24 1.15
CA TYR A 31 2.08 8.77 0.68
C TYR A 31 1.97 7.52 -0.19
N VAL A 32 0.98 6.67 0.07
CA VAL A 32 0.76 5.41 -0.67
C VAL A 32 0.16 5.68 -2.05
N LYS A 33 -0.91 6.49 -2.10
CA LYS A 33 -1.67 6.78 -3.32
C LYS A 33 -1.02 7.85 -4.19
N VAL A 34 -0.19 8.72 -3.61
CA VAL A 34 0.58 9.75 -4.34
C VAL A 34 -0.36 10.64 -5.18
N GLN A 35 -1.47 11.07 -4.58
CA GLN A 35 -2.46 11.97 -5.19
C GLN A 35 -2.38 13.35 -4.54
N ASP A 36 -2.66 14.41 -5.31
CA ASP A 36 -2.61 15.81 -4.85
C ASP A 36 -1.26 16.20 -4.23
N LEU A 37 -0.18 15.94 -4.97
CA LEU A 37 1.20 16.23 -4.54
C LEU A 37 1.46 17.73 -4.31
N GLN A 38 0.56 18.60 -4.73
CA GLN A 38 0.64 20.04 -4.49
C GLN A 38 0.60 20.37 -3.00
N LEU A 39 -0.03 19.52 -2.17
CA LEU A 39 -0.07 19.67 -0.72
C LEU A 39 1.31 19.61 -0.05
N LEU A 40 2.31 18.98 -0.68
CA LEU A 40 3.68 18.90 -0.18
C LEU A 40 4.49 20.17 -0.44
N LEU A 41 4.10 20.98 -1.43
CA LEU A 41 4.91 22.14 -1.86
C LEU A 41 5.18 23.14 -0.72
N PRO A 42 4.19 23.53 0.13
CA PRO A 42 4.45 24.45 1.23
C PRO A 42 5.42 23.88 2.27
N GLN A 43 5.38 22.57 2.51
CA GLN A 43 6.24 21.90 3.47
C GLN A 43 7.67 21.80 2.95
N ILE A 44 7.84 21.41 1.69
CA ILE A 44 9.13 21.40 1.00
C ILE A 44 9.75 22.80 1.01
N GLU A 45 8.97 23.85 0.76
CA GLU A 45 9.45 25.23 0.83
C GLU A 45 9.94 25.58 2.25
N SER A 46 9.22 25.13 3.28
CA SER A 46 9.56 25.38 4.69
C SER A 46 10.80 24.63 5.18
N GLU A 47 11.00 23.39 4.73
CA GLU A 47 12.16 22.56 5.08
C GLU A 47 13.41 22.91 4.27
N SER A 48 13.21 23.40 3.05
CA SER A 48 14.31 23.71 2.16
C SER A 48 15.12 24.90 2.65
N ASP A 49 16.43 24.71 2.72
CA ASP A 49 17.34 25.76 3.14
C ASP A 49 17.22 26.95 2.17
N ARG A 50 17.04 28.17 2.69
CA ARG A 50 16.61 29.39 1.94
C ARG A 50 17.38 29.71 0.65
N ARG A 51 18.56 29.10 0.45
CA ARG A 51 19.42 29.29 -0.72
C ARG A 51 19.09 28.36 -1.89
N LEU A 52 18.55 27.18 -1.61
CA LEU A 52 18.25 26.14 -2.61
C LEU A 52 16.74 26.03 -2.86
N GLY A 53 15.92 26.21 -1.81
CA GLY A 53 14.46 26.05 -1.86
C GLY A 53 13.76 26.86 -2.94
N GLY A 54 13.89 28.19 -2.88
CA GLY A 54 13.17 29.09 -3.77
C GLY A 54 13.52 28.93 -5.26
N ASN A 55 14.71 28.42 -5.59
CA ASN A 55 15.14 28.27 -6.98
C ASN A 55 14.54 27.02 -7.65
N PHE A 56 14.23 25.98 -6.88
CA PHE A 56 13.76 24.69 -7.41
C PHE A 56 12.26 24.45 -7.21
N MET A 57 11.51 25.37 -6.59
CA MET A 57 10.06 25.20 -6.38
C MET A 57 9.29 24.88 -7.68
N ARG A 58 9.57 25.62 -8.75
CA ARG A 58 8.95 25.38 -10.06
C ARG A 58 9.32 24.02 -10.65
N LEU A 59 10.53 23.53 -10.37
CA LEU A 59 10.95 22.20 -10.81
C LEU A 59 10.18 21.13 -10.02
N THR A 60 10.10 21.26 -8.70
CA THR A 60 9.36 20.36 -7.83
C THR A 60 7.87 20.28 -8.21
N GLU A 61 7.26 21.43 -8.51
CA GLU A 61 5.88 21.51 -9.01
C GLU A 61 5.70 20.76 -10.33
N CYS A 62 6.55 21.01 -11.32
CA CYS A 62 6.49 20.27 -12.59
C CYS A 62 6.73 18.76 -12.42
N ILE A 63 7.58 18.34 -11.47
CA ILE A 63 7.79 16.92 -11.15
C ILE A 63 6.52 16.33 -10.55
N ALA A 64 5.90 17.02 -9.59
CA ALA A 64 4.65 16.60 -8.97
C ALA A 64 3.54 16.42 -10.01
N GLU A 65 3.34 17.42 -10.87
CA GLU A 65 2.37 17.35 -11.98
C GLU A 65 2.67 16.18 -12.93
N MET A 66 3.93 15.93 -13.26
CA MET A 66 4.31 14.83 -14.15
C MET A 66 4.00 13.47 -13.50
N VAL A 67 4.32 13.29 -12.22
CA VAL A 67 4.04 12.05 -11.50
C VAL A 67 2.55 11.77 -11.45
N GLU A 68 1.74 12.78 -11.15
CA GLU A 68 0.29 12.67 -11.02
C GLU A 68 -0.40 12.46 -12.38
N ASN A 69 -0.06 13.25 -13.40
CA ASN A 69 -0.68 13.16 -14.73
C ASN A 69 -0.46 11.80 -15.41
N PHE A 70 0.69 11.17 -15.15
CA PHE A 70 1.03 9.87 -15.73
C PHE A 70 0.84 8.69 -14.76
N GLY A 71 0.43 8.95 -13.51
CA GLY A 71 0.29 7.92 -12.48
C GLY A 71 1.57 7.10 -12.31
N LEU A 72 2.73 7.75 -12.32
CA LEU A 72 4.03 7.07 -12.43
C LEU A 72 4.39 6.27 -11.19
N VAL A 73 3.91 6.74 -10.03
CA VAL A 73 4.30 6.22 -8.73
C VAL A 73 3.05 5.94 -7.92
N THR A 74 2.95 4.70 -7.48
CA THR A 74 2.00 4.24 -6.47
C THR A 74 2.71 3.17 -5.68
N TYR A 75 2.43 3.10 -4.39
CA TYR A 75 3.05 2.12 -3.50
C TYR A 75 2.02 1.09 -3.03
N GLU A 76 2.48 -0.13 -2.86
CA GLU A 76 1.82 -1.14 -2.03
C GLU A 76 2.47 -1.16 -0.66
N VAL A 77 1.69 -1.46 0.38
CA VAL A 77 2.18 -1.47 1.76
C VAL A 77 2.60 -2.88 2.19
N LEU A 78 3.71 -2.99 2.92
CA LEU A 78 4.22 -4.27 3.41
C LEU A 78 4.60 -4.19 4.89
N ALA A 79 3.90 -4.96 5.71
CA ALA A 79 4.29 -5.32 7.06
C ALA A 79 4.87 -6.75 7.05
N VAL A 80 6.09 -6.92 7.56
CA VAL A 80 6.79 -8.22 7.52
C VAL A 80 6.28 -9.17 8.61
N GLU A 81 5.78 -8.63 9.71
CA GLU A 81 5.24 -9.41 10.83
C GLU A 81 3.82 -9.93 10.53
N ASP A 82 3.09 -9.26 9.62
CA ASP A 82 1.75 -9.67 9.22
C ASP A 82 1.77 -10.55 7.97
N LYS A 83 1.22 -11.76 8.11
CA LYS A 83 1.12 -12.73 7.02
C LYS A 83 0.13 -12.28 5.95
N GLN A 84 -0.93 -11.57 6.32
CA GLN A 84 -1.95 -11.14 5.37
C GLN A 84 -1.39 -10.09 4.41
N SER A 85 -0.68 -9.08 4.93
CA SER A 85 0.03 -8.09 4.13
C SER A 85 1.02 -8.73 3.14
N MET A 86 1.77 -9.75 3.57
CA MET A 86 2.68 -10.48 2.67
C MET A 86 1.96 -11.23 1.55
N ILE A 87 0.83 -11.89 1.84
CA ILE A 87 0.03 -12.62 0.84
C ILE A 87 -0.56 -11.65 -0.18
N SER A 88 -1.13 -10.53 0.26
CA SER A 88 -1.70 -9.52 -0.63
C SER A 88 -0.64 -8.95 -1.59
N LEU A 89 0.57 -8.66 -1.10
CA LEU A 89 1.67 -8.22 -1.97
C LEU A 89 2.08 -9.31 -2.97
N LEU A 90 2.14 -10.57 -2.54
CA LEU A 90 2.48 -11.69 -3.42
C LEU A 90 1.46 -11.83 -4.57
N GLU A 91 0.17 -11.78 -4.26
CA GLU A 91 -0.90 -11.80 -5.27
C GLU A 91 -0.74 -10.65 -6.28
N LYS A 92 -0.38 -9.45 -5.80
CA LYS A 92 -0.15 -8.29 -6.66
C LYS A 92 1.08 -8.46 -7.55
N ILE A 93 2.16 -9.05 -7.02
CA ILE A 93 3.36 -9.40 -7.78
C ILE A 93 3.03 -10.40 -8.89
N ASP A 94 2.32 -11.47 -8.55
CA ASP A 94 1.93 -12.50 -9.49
C ASP A 94 1.05 -11.93 -10.61
N GLN A 95 0.05 -11.11 -10.26
CA GLN A 95 -0.79 -10.41 -11.22
C GLN A 95 0.03 -9.53 -12.17
N THR A 96 1.01 -8.79 -11.65
CA THR A 96 1.83 -7.87 -12.45
C THR A 96 2.82 -8.62 -13.35
N ASN A 97 3.25 -9.82 -12.94
CA ASN A 97 4.02 -10.74 -13.77
C ASN A 97 3.16 -11.40 -14.88
N GLY A 98 1.84 -11.20 -14.86
CA GLY A 98 0.92 -11.80 -15.81
C GLY A 98 0.44 -13.20 -15.42
N TYR A 99 0.63 -13.60 -14.15
CA TYR A 99 -0.07 -14.76 -13.61
C TYR A 99 -1.55 -14.40 -13.42
N ILE A 100 -2.39 -15.05 -14.22
CA ILE A 100 -3.85 -14.93 -14.18
C ILE A 100 -4.38 -16.34 -14.00
N HIS A 101 -5.02 -16.58 -12.85
CA HIS A 101 -5.64 -17.87 -12.53
C HIS A 101 -6.55 -18.32 -13.69
N GLY A 102 -6.15 -19.40 -14.37
CA GLY A 102 -6.90 -20.00 -15.45
C GLY A 102 -8.00 -20.93 -14.95
N THR A 103 -9.09 -21.04 -15.68
CA THR A 103 -10.20 -21.98 -15.39
C THR A 103 -9.83 -23.46 -15.55
N SER A 104 -8.59 -23.77 -15.97
CA SER A 104 -8.13 -25.12 -16.27
C SER A 104 -7.08 -25.64 -15.28
N GLU A 105 -6.80 -24.90 -14.21
CA GLU A 105 -5.85 -25.30 -13.17
C GLU A 105 -6.54 -26.31 -12.24
N ILE A 106 -6.10 -27.57 -12.32
CA ILE A 106 -6.62 -28.72 -11.55
C ILE A 106 -6.38 -28.57 -10.03
N GLY A 107 -5.69 -27.50 -9.60
CA GLY A 107 -5.20 -27.29 -8.22
C GLY A 107 -6.12 -26.53 -7.25
N GLY A 108 -7.27 -25.99 -7.69
CA GLY A 108 -8.18 -25.26 -6.80
C GLY A 108 -7.78 -23.81 -6.49
N ASP A 109 -6.80 -23.25 -7.21
CA ASP A 109 -6.31 -21.87 -7.01
C ASP A 109 -7.39 -20.79 -7.26
N SER A 110 -8.41 -21.08 -8.06
CA SER A 110 -9.57 -20.20 -8.23
C SER A 110 -10.39 -20.03 -6.94
N VAL A 111 -10.49 -21.08 -6.12
CA VAL A 111 -11.16 -21.03 -4.81
C VAL A 111 -10.34 -20.19 -3.84
N TRP A 112 -9.01 -20.29 -3.91
CA TRP A 112 -8.09 -19.49 -3.11
C TRP A 112 -8.21 -18.00 -3.45
N HIS A 113 -8.27 -17.65 -4.74
CA HIS A 113 -8.44 -16.27 -5.21
C HIS A 113 -9.80 -15.67 -4.84
N ASP A 114 -10.88 -16.46 -4.94
CA ASP A 114 -12.20 -16.00 -4.52
C ASP A 114 -12.26 -15.82 -3.00
N ALA A 115 -11.64 -16.73 -2.24
CA ALA A 115 -11.53 -16.63 -0.79
C ALA A 115 -10.64 -15.45 -0.34
N SER A 116 -9.55 -15.15 -1.04
CA SER A 116 -8.70 -14.00 -0.72
C SER A 116 -9.38 -12.68 -1.06
N LYS A 117 -10.12 -12.60 -2.16
CA LYS A 117 -10.97 -11.44 -2.49
C LYS A 117 -12.09 -11.20 -1.48
N VAL A 118 -12.82 -12.25 -1.09
CA VAL A 118 -13.88 -12.15 -0.07
C VAL A 118 -13.29 -11.70 1.27
N ARG A 119 -12.06 -12.11 1.60
CA ARG A 119 -11.35 -11.65 2.80
C ARG A 119 -10.96 -10.17 2.71
N LEU A 120 -10.39 -9.73 1.59
CA LEU A 120 -10.04 -8.31 1.37
C LEU A 120 -11.27 -7.40 1.50
N HIS A 121 -12.42 -7.82 0.96
CA HIS A 121 -13.63 -7.00 0.98
C HIS A 121 -14.22 -6.78 2.38
N ASN A 122 -14.00 -7.71 3.33
CA ASN A 122 -14.43 -7.53 4.72
C ASN A 122 -13.51 -6.59 5.53
N GLU A 123 -12.30 -6.32 5.03
CA GLU A 123 -11.31 -5.42 5.66
C GLU A 123 -11.30 -4.01 5.04
N GLU A 124 -12.03 -3.77 3.93
CA GLU A 124 -12.01 -2.54 3.13
C GLU A 124 -12.49 -1.26 3.85
N ASP A 125 -13.15 -1.37 5.01
CA ASP A 125 -13.58 -0.20 5.80
C ASP A 125 -12.45 0.38 6.67
N VAL A 126 -11.34 -0.34 6.90
CA VAL A 126 -10.25 0.13 7.77
C VAL A 126 -9.19 0.88 6.96
N THR A 127 -9.00 2.16 7.28
CA THR A 127 -7.95 2.96 6.63
C THR A 127 -6.55 2.50 7.04
N LEU A 128 -5.54 2.70 6.17
CA LEU A 128 -4.15 2.29 6.48
C LEU A 128 -3.61 3.03 7.70
N GLN A 129 -3.99 4.30 7.85
CA GLN A 129 -3.67 5.12 9.01
C GLN A 129 -4.19 4.47 10.30
N GLU A 130 -5.45 4.06 10.32
CA GLU A 130 -6.08 3.48 11.50
C GLU A 130 -5.45 2.14 11.86
N ARG A 131 -5.21 1.28 10.86
CA ARG A 131 -4.65 -0.06 11.07
C ARG A 131 -3.23 -0.03 11.61
N TRP A 132 -2.37 0.85 11.09
CA TRP A 132 -0.92 0.81 11.32
C TRP A 132 -0.39 1.90 12.25
N ILE A 133 -1.13 2.99 12.44
CA ILE A 133 -0.71 4.13 13.29
C ILE A 133 -1.62 4.25 14.51
N ASP A 134 -2.91 4.51 14.32
CA ASP A 134 -3.78 4.95 15.42
C ASP A 134 -4.15 3.79 16.37
N HIS A 135 -4.50 2.62 15.82
CA HIS A 135 -5.02 1.48 16.57
C HIS A 135 -4.21 0.19 16.37
N LYS A 136 -2.91 0.30 16.10
CA LYS A 136 -2.03 -0.87 15.87
C LYS A 136 -2.18 -1.97 16.92
N ALA A 137 -2.09 -1.62 18.20
CA ALA A 137 -2.16 -2.60 19.29
C ALA A 137 -3.51 -3.32 19.38
N HIS A 138 -4.62 -2.67 18.99
CA HIS A 138 -5.94 -3.30 18.97
C HIS A 138 -6.01 -4.36 17.87
N TYR A 139 -5.61 -3.99 16.65
CA TYR A 139 -5.69 -4.90 15.51
C TYR A 139 -4.61 -6.00 15.53
N ASP A 140 -3.47 -5.78 16.19
CA ASP A 140 -2.47 -6.83 16.41
C ASP A 140 -2.89 -7.80 17.54
N ALA A 141 -3.67 -7.31 18.52
CA ALA A 141 -4.21 -8.13 19.60
C ALA A 141 -5.46 -8.92 19.21
N LEU A 142 -6.20 -8.48 18.17
CA LEU A 142 -7.19 -9.30 17.49
C LEU A 142 -6.44 -10.48 16.87
N PRO A 143 -6.48 -11.67 17.48
CA PRO A 143 -5.88 -12.82 16.87
C PRO A 143 -6.71 -13.12 15.63
N SER A 144 -6.14 -13.83 14.66
CA SER A 144 -6.84 -14.47 13.55
C SER A 144 -7.80 -15.58 14.03
N THR A 145 -8.50 -15.38 15.16
CA THR A 145 -9.42 -16.30 15.81
C THR A 145 -10.59 -16.63 14.89
N GLU A 146 -11.06 -15.67 14.10
CA GLU A 146 -12.09 -15.91 13.07
C GLU A 146 -11.64 -16.94 12.02
N MET A 147 -10.33 -16.99 11.74
CA MET A 147 -9.73 -17.96 10.83
C MET A 147 -9.69 -19.35 11.46
N SER A 148 -9.44 -19.46 12.77
CA SER A 148 -9.42 -20.76 13.46
C SER A 148 -10.81 -21.33 13.75
N ASP A 149 -11.80 -20.46 13.94
CA ASP A 149 -13.17 -20.89 14.29
C ASP A 149 -13.95 -21.31 13.04
N HIS A 150 -13.75 -20.65 11.90
CA HIS A 150 -14.35 -21.06 10.62
C HIS A 150 -13.78 -22.40 10.08
N PHE A 151 -12.53 -22.75 10.43
CA PHE A 151 -11.97 -24.08 10.12
C PHE A 151 -12.47 -25.17 11.08
N LYS A 152 -12.90 -24.83 12.30
CA LYS A 152 -13.46 -25.79 13.26
C LYS A 152 -14.95 -26.07 13.06
N GLU A 153 -15.70 -25.16 12.44
CA GLU A 153 -17.13 -25.37 12.13
C GLU A 153 -17.36 -26.26 10.89
N HIS A 154 -16.31 -26.52 10.10
CA HIS A 154 -16.38 -27.28 8.85
C HIS A 154 -15.66 -28.65 8.88
N ASP A 155 -15.16 -29.08 10.04
CA ASP A 155 -14.72 -30.46 10.34
C ASP A 155 -15.79 -31.20 11.18
#